data_AF-A0A7J5F5B8-F1
#
_entry.id   AF-A0A7J5F5B8-F1
#
_cell.length_a   1.000
_cell.length_b   1.000
_cell.length_c   1.000
_cell.angle_alpha   90.00
_cell.angle_beta   90.00
_cell.angle_gamma   90.00
#
_symmetry.space_group_name_H-M   'P 1'
#
loop_
_entity.id
_entity.type
_entity.pdbx_description
1 polymer ?
#
loop_
_entity_poly.entity_id
_entity_poly.type
_entity_poly.pdbx_seq_one_letter_code
_entity_poly.pdbx_strand_id
1 'polypeptide(L)'
;MDRSGRSEQLNHDGERRMMRTMMLLLLTAAILSAQEKETKVSFSKDVMPVFVKKCLNCHNTEDESPSGLYLDNYKELMRGDSRHGPVVLPRKGAESVLVKKLLGTTDFGRPMPRGRKPLEPETIEMITRWIDQGAKNN
;
A
#
# COMPACT_ATOMS: atom_id res chain seq x y z
N MET A 1 68.89 20.21 -1.06
CA MET A 1 67.70 19.58 -0.45
C MET A 1 66.49 20.44 -0.75
N ASP A 2 65.58 19.90 -1.55
CA ASP A 2 64.43 20.58 -2.15
C ASP A 2 63.32 20.83 -1.11
N ARG A 3 63.02 22.11 -0.84
CA ARG A 3 61.95 22.55 0.08
C ARG A 3 60.58 22.68 -0.63
N SER A 4 60.53 22.57 -1.96
CA SER A 4 59.33 22.80 -2.76
C SER A 4 58.29 21.68 -2.62
N GLY A 5 58.74 20.41 -2.57
CA GLY A 5 57.82 19.26 -2.53
C GLY A 5 56.99 19.12 -1.24
N ARG A 6 57.42 19.73 -0.13
CA ARG A 6 56.69 19.64 1.16
C ARG A 6 55.43 20.50 1.18
N SER A 7 55.41 21.65 0.48
CA SER A 7 54.22 22.50 0.41
C SER A 7 53.14 21.92 -0.49
N GLU A 8 53.51 21.24 -1.58
CA GLU A 8 52.55 20.62 -2.50
C GLU A 8 51.83 19.43 -1.86
N GLN A 9 52.52 18.62 -1.04
CA GLN A 9 51.91 17.49 -0.33
C GLN A 9 50.88 17.92 0.73
N LEU A 10 51.12 19.02 1.44
CA LEU A 10 50.19 19.52 2.47
C LEU A 10 48.90 20.07 1.87
N ASN A 11 48.98 20.70 0.70
CA ASN A 11 47.82 21.20 -0.03
C ASN A 11 46.95 20.03 -0.53
N HIS A 12 47.59 18.99 -1.08
CA HIS A 12 46.89 17.83 -1.61
C HIS A 12 46.21 16.99 -0.51
N ASP A 13 46.78 16.92 0.70
CA ASP A 13 46.16 16.25 1.84
C ASP A 13 45.01 17.07 2.46
N GLY A 14 45.06 18.40 2.37
CA GLY A 14 43.96 19.31 2.73
C GLY A 14 42.76 19.16 1.79
N GLU A 15 43.01 19.11 0.49
CA GLU A 15 41.99 18.88 -0.55
C GLU A 15 41.33 17.50 -0.40
N ARG A 16 42.12 16.45 -0.13
CA ARG A 16 41.62 15.09 0.16
C ARG A 16 40.78 15.02 1.43
N ARG A 17 41.15 15.77 2.48
CA ARG A 17 40.35 15.87 3.71
C ARG A 17 39.04 16.63 3.47
N MET A 18 39.08 17.76 2.76
CA MET A 18 37.89 18.56 2.42
C MET A 18 36.91 17.80 1.52
N MET A 19 37.38 17.10 0.50
CA MET A 19 36.53 16.29 -0.38
C MET A 19 35.86 15.13 0.37
N ARG A 20 36.56 14.50 1.32
CA ARG A 20 35.99 13.43 2.15
C ARG A 20 34.90 13.93 3.11
N THR A 21 35.09 15.09 3.75
CA THR A 21 34.06 15.70 4.61
C THR A 21 32.87 16.24 3.81
N MET A 22 33.09 16.84 2.63
CA MET A 22 32.00 17.27 1.74
C MET A 22 31.18 16.08 1.22
N MET A 23 31.83 14.96 0.87
CA MET A 23 31.15 13.76 0.36
C MET A 23 30.31 13.07 1.45
N LEU A 24 30.79 13.05 2.71
CA LEU A 24 30.03 12.56 3.87
C LEU A 24 28.81 13.44 4.21
N LEU A 25 28.94 14.76 4.11
CA LEU A 25 27.83 15.71 4.34
C LEU A 25 26.75 15.58 3.25
N LEU A 26 27.13 15.37 1.98
CA LEU A 26 26.20 15.15 0.88
C LEU A 26 25.43 13.83 1.00
N LEU A 27 26.08 12.77 1.50
CA LEU A 27 25.43 11.48 1.76
C LEU A 27 24.36 11.54 2.86
N THR A 28 24.54 12.38 3.88
CA THR A 28 23.52 12.55 4.93
C THR A 28 22.28 13.34 4.49
N ALA A 29 22.43 14.30 3.57
CA ALA A 29 21.32 15.12 3.10
C ALA A 29 20.33 14.33 2.20
N ALA A 30 20.83 13.37 1.42
CA ALA A 30 20.00 12.59 0.49
C ALA A 30 19.03 11.61 1.18
N ILE A 31 19.36 11.15 2.39
CA ILE A 31 18.53 10.17 3.12
C ILE A 31 17.28 10.84 3.75
N LEU A 32 17.32 12.15 4.00
CA LEU A 32 16.24 12.87 4.68
C LEU A 32 15.07 13.24 3.75
N SER A 33 15.26 13.21 2.43
CA SER A 33 14.29 13.74 1.45
C SER A 33 13.24 12.73 0.97
N ALA A 34 13.30 11.46 1.40
CA ALA A 34 12.47 10.39 0.83
C ALA A 34 11.33 9.89 1.75
N GLN A 35 10.83 10.71 2.68
CA GLN A 35 9.58 10.39 3.38
C GLN A 35 8.39 10.80 2.51
N GLU A 36 7.98 9.93 1.59
CA GLU A 36 6.66 10.08 0.97
C GLU A 36 5.61 10.01 2.09
N LYS A 37 4.89 11.12 2.28
CA LYS A 37 3.79 11.19 3.22
C LYS A 37 2.68 10.30 2.66
N GLU A 38 2.60 9.07 3.15
CA GLU A 38 1.62 8.08 2.72
C GLU A 38 0.21 8.69 2.78
N THR A 39 -0.47 8.74 1.63
CA THR A 39 -1.79 9.33 1.53
C THR A 39 -2.78 8.43 2.27
N LYS A 40 -3.45 9.00 3.28
CA LYS A 40 -4.46 8.26 4.04
C LYS A 40 -5.68 8.01 3.17
N VAL A 41 -6.06 6.75 3.04
CA VAL A 41 -7.29 6.34 2.35
C VAL A 41 -8.46 6.39 3.35
N SER A 42 -9.57 6.98 2.92
CA SER A 42 -10.82 7.05 3.67
C SER A 42 -11.74 5.92 3.23
N PHE A 43 -12.23 5.13 4.19
CA PHE A 43 -13.24 4.12 3.89
C PHE A 43 -14.50 4.74 3.33
N SER A 44 -15.00 5.79 3.97
CA SER A 44 -16.26 6.42 3.59
C SER A 44 -16.19 7.16 2.25
N LYS A 45 -15.06 7.80 1.93
CA LYS A 45 -14.90 8.63 0.73
C LYS A 45 -14.31 7.89 -0.47
N ASP A 46 -13.45 6.90 -0.24
CA ASP A 46 -12.69 6.25 -1.31
C ASP A 46 -13.15 4.80 -1.54
N VAL A 47 -13.26 3.99 -0.48
CA VAL A 47 -13.55 2.55 -0.58
C VAL A 47 -15.04 2.26 -0.77
N MET A 48 -15.89 2.81 0.10
CA MET A 48 -17.32 2.51 0.13
C MET A 48 -18.03 2.88 -1.19
N PRO A 49 -17.72 4.01 -1.86
CA PRO A 49 -18.31 4.30 -3.18
C PRO A 49 -18.02 3.24 -4.24
N VAL A 50 -16.84 2.59 -4.17
CA VAL A 50 -16.49 1.47 -5.06
C VAL A 50 -17.37 0.27 -4.74
N PHE A 51 -17.52 -0.08 -3.45
CA PHE A 51 -18.38 -1.21 -3.04
C PHE A 51 -19.83 -0.99 -3.46
N VAL A 52 -20.39 0.20 -3.22
CA VAL A 52 -21.74 0.57 -3.66
C VAL A 52 -21.91 0.34 -5.16
N LYS A 53 -20.98 0.83 -5.97
CA LYS A 53 -21.09 0.77 -7.42
C LYS A 53 -20.82 -0.60 -8.03
N LYS A 54 -19.95 -1.40 -7.41
CA LYS A 54 -19.37 -2.61 -8.03
C LYS A 54 -19.75 -3.92 -7.34
N CYS A 55 -20.12 -3.88 -6.06
CA CYS A 55 -20.20 -5.06 -5.21
C CYS A 55 -21.59 -5.26 -4.58
N LEU A 56 -22.26 -4.19 -4.15
CA LEU A 56 -23.50 -4.29 -3.38
C LEU A 56 -24.71 -4.82 -4.16
N ASN A 57 -24.62 -4.99 -5.49
CA ASN A 57 -25.67 -5.69 -6.23
C ASN A 57 -25.81 -7.17 -5.83
N CYS A 58 -24.80 -7.76 -5.19
CA CYS A 58 -24.83 -9.15 -4.74
C CYS A 58 -24.32 -9.35 -3.32
N HIS A 59 -23.51 -8.43 -2.78
CA HIS A 59 -22.89 -8.55 -1.47
C HIS A 59 -23.48 -7.53 -0.48
N ASN A 60 -24.79 -7.63 -0.25
CA ASN A 60 -25.58 -6.75 0.61
C ASN A 60 -26.44 -7.57 1.59
N THR A 61 -26.90 -6.94 2.67
CA THR A 61 -27.74 -7.56 3.71
C THR A 61 -29.23 -7.62 3.38
N GLU A 62 -29.67 -7.01 2.28
CA GLU A 62 -31.07 -7.05 1.84
C GLU A 62 -31.41 -8.42 1.22
N ASP A 63 -30.44 -9.09 0.60
CA ASP A 63 -30.58 -10.37 -0.08
C ASP A 63 -29.59 -11.44 0.46
N GLU A 64 -29.80 -12.70 0.05
CA GLU A 64 -28.82 -13.76 0.31
C GLU A 64 -27.51 -13.48 -0.44
N SER A 65 -26.50 -13.06 0.32
CA SER A 65 -25.18 -12.77 -0.24
C SER A 65 -24.37 -14.04 -0.52
N PRO A 66 -23.69 -14.15 -1.68
CA PRO A 66 -22.83 -15.28 -1.99
C PRO A 66 -21.78 -15.52 -0.91
N SER A 67 -21.70 -16.77 -0.44
CA SER A 67 -20.77 -17.20 0.61
C SER A 67 -20.96 -16.51 1.96
N GLY A 68 -22.10 -15.84 2.21
CA GLY A 68 -22.39 -15.14 3.45
C GLY A 68 -21.66 -13.81 3.63
N LEU A 69 -21.03 -13.29 2.57
CA LEU A 69 -20.22 -12.07 2.63
C LEU A 69 -21.05 -10.82 2.36
N TYR A 70 -21.11 -9.94 3.35
CA TYR A 70 -21.77 -8.64 3.30
C TYR A 70 -20.75 -7.50 3.31
N LEU A 71 -20.91 -6.52 2.41
CA LEU A 71 -19.95 -5.41 2.21
C LEU A 71 -20.58 -4.02 2.42
N ASP A 72 -21.89 -3.96 2.68
CA ASP A 72 -22.70 -2.74 2.85
C ASP A 72 -22.58 -2.13 4.25
N ASN A 73 -22.16 -2.92 5.24
CA ASN A 73 -21.90 -2.50 6.60
C ASN A 73 -20.44 -2.76 6.98
N TYR A 74 -19.75 -1.74 7.51
CA TYR A 74 -18.36 -1.86 7.96
C TYR A 74 -18.17 -2.99 8.99
N LYS A 75 -19.11 -3.13 9.94
CA LYS A 75 -19.02 -4.19 10.96
C LYS A 75 -19.11 -5.58 10.32
N GLU A 76 -20.00 -5.79 9.36
CA GLU A 76 -20.11 -7.06 8.64
C GLU A 76 -18.92 -7.34 7.73
N LEU A 77 -18.43 -6.32 7.02
CA LEU A 77 -17.21 -6.39 6.21
C LEU A 77 -16.01 -6.86 7.04
N MET A 78 -15.83 -6.27 8.22
CA MET A 78 -14.69 -6.56 9.10
C MET A 78 -14.87 -7.85 9.91
N ARG A 79 -16.12 -8.24 10.22
CA ARG A 79 -16.42 -9.61 10.66
C ARG A 79 -15.97 -10.59 9.56
N GLY A 80 -16.30 -10.26 8.32
CA GLY A 80 -15.78 -10.91 7.13
C GLY A 80 -16.10 -12.39 7.05
N ASP A 81 -17.18 -12.83 7.71
CA ASP A 81 -17.60 -14.22 7.80
C ASP A 81 -18.06 -14.73 6.43
N SER A 82 -17.07 -15.10 5.63
CA SER A 82 -17.27 -15.87 4.42
C SER A 82 -17.07 -17.35 4.72
N ARG A 83 -17.56 -18.21 3.82
CA ARG A 83 -17.24 -19.65 3.82
C ARG A 83 -15.74 -19.96 3.85
N HIS A 84 -14.87 -19.00 3.50
CA HIS A 84 -13.42 -19.16 3.41
C HIS A 84 -12.64 -18.36 4.48
N GLY A 85 -13.32 -17.91 5.54
CA GLY A 85 -12.73 -17.12 6.63
C GLY A 85 -12.75 -15.61 6.36
N PRO A 86 -12.01 -14.82 7.17
CA PRO A 86 -12.03 -13.36 7.11
C PRO A 86 -11.59 -12.82 5.75
N VAL A 87 -12.38 -11.91 5.18
CA VAL A 87 -12.08 -11.35 3.85
C VAL A 87 -11.10 -10.18 3.86
N VAL A 88 -11.03 -9.46 4.99
CA VAL A 88 -10.12 -8.34 5.22
C VAL A 88 -9.22 -8.71 6.39
N LEU A 89 -7.91 -8.63 6.16
CA LEU A 89 -6.88 -8.80 7.18
C LEU A 89 -6.19 -7.44 7.35
N PRO A 90 -6.52 -6.66 8.40
CA PRO A 90 -5.89 -5.36 8.64
C PRO A 90 -4.36 -5.46 8.63
N ARG A 91 -3.69 -4.48 8.01
CA ARG A 91 -2.24 -4.44 7.80
C ARG A 91 -1.68 -5.49 6.83
N LYS A 92 -2.55 -6.25 6.15
CA LYS A 92 -2.18 -7.37 5.28
C LYS A 92 -3.01 -7.36 3.99
N GLY A 93 -2.93 -6.27 3.23
CA GLY A 93 -3.69 -6.06 1.99
C GLY A 93 -3.47 -7.19 0.99
N ALA A 94 -2.21 -7.49 0.65
CA ALA A 94 -1.88 -8.55 -0.31
C ALA A 94 -2.32 -9.96 0.13
N GLU A 95 -2.41 -10.23 1.43
CA GLU A 95 -2.83 -11.52 1.97
C GLU A 95 -4.36 -11.65 2.06
N SER A 96 -5.07 -10.52 2.12
CA SER A 96 -6.52 -10.44 2.28
C SER A 96 -7.25 -11.08 1.11
N VAL A 97 -8.25 -11.92 1.40
CA VAL A 97 -9.07 -12.59 0.38
C VAL A 97 -9.74 -11.58 -0.54
N LEU A 98 -10.18 -10.43 -0.01
CA LEU A 98 -10.76 -9.35 -0.81
C LEU A 98 -9.84 -8.94 -1.98
N VAL A 99 -8.57 -8.65 -1.70
CA VAL A 99 -7.60 -8.24 -2.72
C VAL A 99 -7.27 -9.40 -3.66
N LYS A 100 -7.04 -10.61 -3.13
CA LYS A 100 -6.77 -11.79 -3.95
C LYS A 100 -7.93 -12.12 -4.90
N LYS A 101 -9.19 -11.91 -4.49
CA LYS A 101 -10.37 -12.09 -5.35
C LYS A 101 -10.43 -11.07 -6.47
N LEU A 102 -10.05 -9.81 -6.20
CA LEU A 102 -9.97 -8.77 -7.21
C LEU A 102 -8.85 -9.02 -8.23
N LEU A 103 -7.71 -9.54 -7.76
CA LEU A 103 -6.57 -9.92 -8.61
C LEU A 103 -6.72 -11.29 -9.29
N GLY A 104 -7.68 -12.11 -8.86
CA GLY A 104 -7.87 -13.46 -9.36
C GLY A 104 -6.77 -14.46 -8.93
N THR A 105 -6.12 -14.21 -7.79
CA THR A 105 -4.99 -15.00 -7.27
C THR A 105 -5.38 -15.96 -6.14
N THR A 106 -6.67 -16.05 -5.79
CA THR A 106 -7.16 -17.09 -4.88
C THR A 106 -7.17 -18.46 -5.55
N ASP A 107 -6.86 -19.50 -4.80
CA ASP A 107 -6.93 -20.92 -5.18
C ASP A 107 -8.37 -21.49 -5.20
N PHE A 108 -9.33 -20.78 -4.61
CA PHE A 108 -10.74 -21.15 -4.61
C PHE A 108 -11.61 -20.13 -5.34
N GLY A 109 -12.79 -20.56 -5.80
CA GLY A 109 -13.82 -19.71 -6.41
C GLY A 109 -13.35 -18.95 -7.67
N ARG A 110 -14.22 -18.09 -8.21
CA ARG A 110 -13.89 -17.25 -9.37
C ARG A 110 -13.37 -15.87 -8.94
N PRO A 111 -12.60 -15.17 -9.79
CA PRO A 111 -12.28 -13.76 -9.59
C PRO A 111 -13.54 -12.88 -9.50
N MET A 112 -13.40 -11.74 -8.83
CA MET A 112 -14.45 -10.74 -8.66
C MET A 112 -14.08 -9.44 -9.39
N PRO A 113 -15.05 -8.69 -9.92
CA PRO A 113 -16.49 -8.94 -9.91
C PRO A 113 -16.91 -10.00 -10.96
N ARG A 114 -17.80 -10.93 -10.57
CA ARG A 114 -18.26 -12.00 -11.48
C ARG A 114 -19.09 -11.43 -12.63
N GLY A 115 -18.79 -11.86 -13.85
CA GLY A 115 -19.54 -11.49 -15.06
C GLY A 115 -19.47 -10.01 -15.41
N ARG A 116 -18.52 -9.26 -14.83
CA ARG A 116 -18.30 -7.83 -15.06
C ARG A 116 -16.83 -7.60 -15.37
N LYS A 117 -16.51 -6.43 -15.93
CA LYS A 117 -15.12 -6.02 -16.15
C LYS A 117 -14.36 -5.99 -14.80
N PRO A 118 -13.10 -6.43 -14.76
CA PRO A 118 -12.21 -6.22 -13.62
C PRO A 118 -12.17 -4.76 -13.18
N LEU A 119 -11.82 -4.53 -11.92
CA LEU A 119 -11.53 -3.17 -11.44
C LEU A 119 -10.21 -2.70 -12.06
N GLU A 120 -10.08 -1.39 -12.21
CA GLU A 120 -8.82 -0.78 -12.63
C GLU A 120 -7.74 -1.03 -11.56
N PRO A 121 -6.48 -1.25 -11.96
CA PRO A 121 -5.38 -1.53 -11.02
C PRO A 121 -5.28 -0.51 -9.88
N GLU A 122 -5.48 0.78 -10.17
CA GLU A 122 -5.39 1.86 -9.20
C GLU A 122 -6.50 1.77 -8.14
N THR A 123 -7.67 1.24 -8.52
CA THR A 123 -8.78 1.01 -7.57
C THR A 123 -8.44 -0.14 -6.64
N ILE A 124 -7.85 -1.22 -7.17
CA ILE A 124 -7.41 -2.36 -6.36
C ILE A 124 -6.28 -1.91 -5.41
N GLU A 125 -5.35 -1.10 -5.89
CA GLU A 125 -4.28 -0.54 -5.07
C GLU A 125 -4.81 0.37 -3.95
N MET A 126 -5.80 1.22 -4.23
CA MET A 126 -6.45 2.05 -3.21
C MET A 126 -7.09 1.19 -2.11
N ILE A 127 -7.82 0.13 -2.48
CA ILE A 127 -8.42 -0.81 -1.53
C ILE A 127 -7.32 -1.53 -0.73
N THR A 128 -6.24 -1.96 -1.39
CA THR A 128 -5.10 -2.64 -0.77
C THR A 128 -4.44 -1.73 0.27
N ARG A 129 -4.18 -0.48 -0.09
CA ARG A 129 -3.61 0.55 0.79
C ARG A 129 -4.51 0.86 1.98
N TRP A 130 -5.83 0.95 1.78
CA TRP A 130 -6.77 1.09 2.90
C TRP A 130 -6.64 -0.06 3.91
N ILE A 131 -6.52 -1.30 3.44
CA ILE A 131 -6.30 -2.47 4.31
C ILE A 131 -4.95 -2.38 5.02
N ASP A 132 -3.89 -2.03 4.31
CA ASP A 132 -2.53 -1.87 4.85
C ASP A 132 -2.44 -0.77 5.91
N GLN A 133 -3.27 0.27 5.80
CA GLN A 133 -3.43 1.34 6.78
C GLN A 133 -4.29 0.94 8.00
N GLY A 134 -4.69 -0.33 8.05
CA GLY A 134 -5.43 -0.94 9.15
C GLY A 134 -6.94 -1.01 8.94
N ALA A 135 -7.40 -0.87 7.69
CA ALA A 135 -8.79 -1.03 7.28
C ALA A 135 -9.77 -0.17 8.12
N LYS A 136 -9.40 1.07 8.46
CA LYS A 136 -10.16 1.90 9.40
C LYS A 136 -11.49 2.37 8.82
N ASN A 137 -12.50 2.55 9.67
CA ASN A 137 -13.74 3.25 9.32
C ASN A 137 -13.55 4.77 9.48
N ASN A 138 -13.12 5.47 8.43
CA ASN A 138 -12.72 6.88 8.45
C ASN A 138 -13.23 7.71 7.26
#